data_AF-A0A0L8JJ58-F1
#
_entry.id   AF-A0A0L8JJ58-F1
#
_cell.length_a   1.000
_cell.length_b   1.000
_cell.length_c   1.000
_cell.angle_alpha   90.00
_cell.angle_beta   90.00
_cell.angle_gamma   90.00
#
_symmetry.space_group_name_H-M   'P 1'
#
loop_
_entity.id
_entity.type
_entity.pdbx_description
1 polymer ?
#
loop_
_entity_poly.entity_id
_entity_poly.type
_entity_poly.pdbx_seq_one_letter_code
_entity_poly.pdbx_strand_id
1 'polypeptide(L)'
;MPWRAPRYHRAVTTRPETSLAQRKRQLVASELTEAALQLFAHKGFDAVTVDEIATTVGVSKRTFFRYFASKDDVVVQFLAGMGADMRAGLAARPAGEQPSEALLHAVSVPLAACGDHAERVLPVVRLILRTPSLLARFLEHQAQWREELADELASRLGLDPEADLYPRLAAGMALTAFDAVLRRWSAGRAGEAASAPGTLIGQAFALLAPALDGPAPSKP
;
A
#
# COMPACT_ATOMS: atom_id res chain seq x y z
N MET A 1 20.32 -48.30 -39.34
CA MET A 1 20.33 -48.39 -37.86
C MET A 1 20.98 -47.13 -37.28
N PRO A 2 20.58 -46.73 -36.05
CA PRO A 2 20.57 -45.35 -35.58
C PRO A 2 21.78 -44.98 -34.72
N TRP A 3 22.12 -43.69 -34.69
CA TRP A 3 23.02 -43.11 -33.70
C TRP A 3 22.30 -42.86 -32.36
N ARG A 4 22.96 -43.15 -31.23
CA ARG A 4 22.46 -43.00 -29.85
C ARG A 4 23.14 -41.82 -29.12
N ALA A 5 22.36 -41.07 -28.35
CA ALA A 5 22.79 -39.95 -27.48
C ALA A 5 23.54 -40.41 -26.21
N PRO A 6 24.37 -39.53 -25.60
CA PRO A 6 24.10 -39.06 -24.23
C PRO A 6 24.57 -37.60 -23.99
N ARG A 7 24.20 -36.82 -22.97
CA ARG A 7 23.26 -36.91 -21.83
C ARG A 7 23.09 -35.48 -21.30
N TYR A 8 21.90 -35.19 -20.78
CA TYR A 8 21.57 -33.97 -20.05
C TYR A 8 22.39 -33.81 -18.76
N HIS A 9 22.96 -32.62 -18.55
CA HIS A 9 23.08 -31.89 -17.28
C HIS A 9 23.15 -30.39 -17.70
N ARG A 10 22.45 -29.43 -17.11
CA ARG A 10 22.07 -29.27 -15.71
C ARG A 10 20.97 -28.20 -15.59
N ALA A 11 20.00 -28.51 -14.73
CA ALA A 11 19.14 -27.61 -13.95
C ALA A 11 18.53 -26.39 -14.66
N VAL A 12 17.27 -26.55 -15.06
CA VAL A 12 16.29 -25.47 -14.92
C VAL A 12 16.20 -25.17 -13.43
N THR A 13 16.81 -24.07 -12.98
CA THR A 13 16.45 -23.47 -11.71
C THR A 13 15.05 -22.91 -11.86
N THR A 14 14.05 -23.66 -11.40
CA THR A 14 12.73 -23.12 -11.14
C THR A 14 12.89 -21.99 -10.13
N ARG A 15 12.64 -20.74 -10.56
CA ARG A 15 12.20 -19.67 -9.65
C ARG A 15 11.05 -20.24 -8.81
N PRO A 16 10.92 -19.92 -7.51
CA PRO A 16 9.76 -20.35 -6.75
C PRO A 16 8.54 -19.56 -7.25
N GLU A 17 7.89 -20.08 -8.28
CA GLU A 17 6.51 -19.73 -8.58
C GLU A 17 5.71 -20.09 -7.33
N THR A 18 5.10 -19.09 -6.70
CA THR A 18 4.27 -19.23 -5.51
C THR A 18 3.38 -20.47 -5.60
N SER A 19 3.57 -21.42 -4.67
CA SER A 19 2.84 -22.69 -4.68
C SER A 19 1.33 -22.44 -4.68
N LEU A 20 0.54 -23.36 -5.27
CA LEU A 20 -0.93 -23.28 -5.25
C LEU A 20 -1.49 -23.09 -3.82
N ALA A 21 -0.80 -23.66 -2.82
CA ALA A 21 -1.13 -23.49 -1.42
C ALA A 21 -0.92 -22.03 -0.94
N GLN A 22 0.16 -21.37 -1.35
CA GLN A 22 0.43 -19.97 -1.01
C GLN A 22 -0.56 -19.03 -1.70
N ARG A 23 -0.92 -19.28 -2.97
CA ARG A 23 -1.95 -18.50 -3.68
C ARG A 23 -3.31 -18.64 -3.02
N LYS A 24 -3.74 -19.87 -2.70
CA LYS A 24 -4.97 -20.12 -1.94
C LYS A 24 -4.93 -19.43 -0.57
N ARG A 25 -3.78 -19.42 0.09
CA ARG A 25 -3.60 -18.74 1.38
C ARG A 25 -3.82 -17.23 1.23
N GLN A 26 -3.22 -16.59 0.23
CA GLN A 26 -3.37 -15.16 -0.04
C GLN A 26 -4.80 -14.78 -0.42
N LEU A 27 -5.46 -15.59 -1.26
CA LEU A 27 -6.86 -15.36 -1.65
C LEU A 27 -7.79 -15.33 -0.43
N VAL A 28 -7.70 -16.34 0.45
CA VAL A 28 -8.54 -16.39 1.67
C VAL A 28 -8.22 -15.21 2.61
N ALA A 29 -6.95 -14.83 2.73
CA ALA A 29 -6.58 -13.67 3.54
C ALA A 29 -7.20 -12.38 2.97
N SER A 30 -7.16 -12.20 1.64
CA SER A 30 -7.75 -11.04 0.96
C SER A 30 -9.26 -10.98 1.13
N GLU A 31 -9.97 -12.11 0.98
CA GLU A 31 -11.43 -12.19 1.18
C GLU A 31 -11.83 -11.85 2.61
N LEU A 32 -11.08 -12.36 3.60
CA LEU A 32 -11.26 -12.02 5.01
C LEU A 32 -11.02 -10.54 5.31
N THR A 33 -9.93 -9.96 4.76
CA THR A 33 -9.63 -8.54 4.93
C THR A 33 -10.72 -7.66 4.33
N GLU A 34 -11.14 -7.97 3.11
CA GLU A 34 -12.19 -7.22 2.43
C GLU A 34 -13.51 -7.26 3.21
N ALA A 35 -13.97 -8.47 3.58
CA ALA A 35 -15.21 -8.64 4.34
C ALA A 35 -15.17 -7.91 5.68
N ALA A 36 -14.04 -7.98 6.40
CA ALA A 36 -13.85 -7.29 7.66
C ALA A 36 -13.94 -5.78 7.51
N LEU A 37 -13.17 -5.18 6.58
CA LEU A 37 -13.17 -3.74 6.35
C LEU A 37 -14.55 -3.22 5.93
N GLN A 38 -15.28 -3.97 5.10
CA GLN A 38 -16.65 -3.62 4.73
C GLN A 38 -17.59 -3.70 5.93
N LEU A 39 -17.55 -4.77 6.72
CA LEU A 39 -18.38 -4.89 7.92
C LEU A 39 -18.08 -3.76 8.91
N PHE A 40 -16.80 -3.46 9.16
CA PHE A 40 -16.41 -2.36 10.05
C PHE A 40 -16.94 -1.02 9.55
N ALA A 41 -16.88 -0.77 8.24
CA ALA A 41 -17.35 0.48 7.66
C ALA A 41 -18.87 0.66 7.75
N HIS A 42 -19.64 -0.44 7.71
CA HIS A 42 -21.11 -0.39 7.77
C HIS A 42 -21.67 -0.45 9.19
N LYS A 43 -21.07 -1.26 10.08
CA LYS A 43 -21.57 -1.53 11.43
C LYS A 43 -20.78 -0.85 12.54
N GLY A 44 -19.63 -0.27 12.21
CA GLY A 44 -18.66 0.26 13.16
C GLY A 44 -17.66 -0.80 13.60
N PHE A 45 -16.41 -0.38 13.82
CA PHE A 45 -15.31 -1.27 14.18
C PHE A 45 -15.61 -2.09 15.45
N ASP A 46 -16.14 -1.47 16.50
CA ASP A 46 -16.35 -2.12 17.80
C ASP A 46 -17.47 -3.16 17.78
N ALA A 47 -18.52 -2.93 16.99
CA ALA A 47 -19.71 -3.79 16.93
C ALA A 47 -19.48 -5.11 16.19
N VAL A 48 -18.52 -5.15 15.26
CA VAL A 48 -18.27 -6.34 14.43
C VAL A 48 -17.45 -7.38 15.21
N THR A 49 -17.84 -8.64 15.04
CA THR A 49 -17.17 -9.79 15.67
C THR A 49 -16.40 -10.64 14.64
N VAL A 50 -15.40 -11.39 15.10
CA VAL A 50 -14.68 -12.36 14.27
C VAL A 50 -15.61 -13.44 13.70
N ASP A 51 -16.66 -13.80 14.45
CA ASP A 51 -17.63 -14.81 14.01
C ASP A 51 -18.39 -14.35 12.76
N GLU A 52 -18.81 -13.09 12.80
CA GLU A 52 -19.54 -12.46 11.71
C GLU A 52 -18.67 -12.37 10.45
N ILE A 53 -17.42 -11.92 10.58
CA ILE A 53 -16.46 -11.85 9.47
C ILE A 53 -16.25 -13.24 8.85
N ALA A 54 -16.00 -14.25 9.69
CA ALA A 54 -15.77 -15.61 9.24
C ALA A 54 -16.99 -16.18 8.52
N THR A 55 -18.19 -15.92 9.05
CA THR A 55 -19.47 -16.33 8.45
C THR A 55 -19.68 -15.67 7.09
N THR A 56 -19.39 -14.37 6.95
CA THR A 56 -19.50 -13.64 5.67
C THR A 56 -18.66 -14.26 4.56
N VAL A 57 -17.47 -14.79 4.89
CA VAL A 57 -16.55 -15.43 3.93
C VAL A 57 -16.79 -16.94 3.79
N GLY A 58 -17.70 -17.52 4.58
CA GLY A 58 -17.99 -18.95 4.56
C GLY A 58 -16.86 -19.82 5.15
N VAL A 59 -16.10 -19.28 6.10
CA VAL A 59 -15.01 -19.99 6.78
C VAL A 59 -15.25 -20.10 8.28
N SER A 60 -14.55 -21.02 8.94
CA SER A 60 -14.64 -21.14 10.41
C SER A 60 -13.84 -20.05 11.13
N LYS A 61 -14.22 -19.75 12.37
CA LYS A 61 -13.43 -18.91 13.29
C LYS A 61 -11.98 -19.37 13.42
N ARG A 62 -11.76 -20.69 13.48
CA ARG A 62 -10.41 -21.30 13.48
C ARG A 62 -9.64 -20.95 12.22
N THR A 63 -10.31 -20.89 11.07
CA THR A 63 -9.70 -20.45 9.82
C THR A 63 -9.34 -18.98 9.87
N PHE A 64 -10.20 -18.09 10.37
CA PHE A 64 -9.86 -16.68 10.59
C PHE A 64 -8.58 -16.53 11.42
N PHE A 65 -8.52 -17.18 12.59
CA PHE A 65 -7.38 -17.09 13.50
C PHE A 65 -6.07 -17.68 12.95
N ARG A 66 -6.12 -18.42 11.82
CA ARG A 66 -4.93 -18.86 11.10
C ARG A 66 -4.24 -17.72 10.32
N TYR A 67 -4.97 -16.65 10.02
CA TYR A 67 -4.48 -15.49 9.26
C TYR A 67 -4.31 -14.25 10.14
N PHE A 68 -5.23 -14.03 11.07
CA PHE A 68 -5.26 -12.82 11.89
C PHE A 68 -5.36 -13.16 13.36
N ALA A 69 -4.53 -12.54 14.19
CA ALA A 69 -4.57 -12.75 15.64
C ALA A 69 -5.84 -12.16 16.27
N SER A 70 -6.40 -11.11 15.67
CA SER A 70 -7.59 -10.40 16.13
C SER A 70 -8.27 -9.66 14.97
N LYS A 71 -9.42 -9.01 15.23
CA LYS A 71 -10.03 -8.12 14.24
C LYS A 71 -9.18 -6.87 13.96
N ASP A 72 -8.47 -6.36 14.97
CA ASP A 72 -7.50 -5.27 14.84
C ASP A 72 -6.34 -5.64 13.92
N ASP A 73 -5.86 -6.89 14.01
CA ASP A 73 -4.76 -7.40 13.19
C ASP A 73 -5.09 -7.38 11.68
N VAL A 74 -6.39 -7.44 11.33
CA VAL A 74 -6.83 -7.26 9.93
C VAL A 74 -6.47 -5.87 9.41
N VAL A 75 -6.69 -4.82 10.21
CA VAL A 75 -6.36 -3.44 9.83
C VAL A 75 -4.84 -3.25 9.77
N VAL A 76 -4.10 -3.84 10.71
CA VAL A 76 -2.63 -3.81 10.71
C VAL A 76 -2.07 -4.42 9.44
N GLN A 77 -2.46 -5.65 9.12
CA GLN A 77 -1.96 -6.33 7.93
C GLN A 77 -2.40 -5.63 6.64
N PHE A 78 -3.59 -5.05 6.61
CA PHE A 78 -4.03 -4.20 5.50
C PHE A 78 -3.12 -2.99 5.31
N LEU A 79 -2.81 -2.25 6.36
CA LEU A 79 -1.90 -1.09 6.31
C LEU A 79 -0.46 -1.49 5.96
N ALA A 80 0.04 -2.59 6.53
CA ALA A 80 1.34 -3.13 6.16
C ALA A 80 1.40 -3.50 4.66
N GLY A 81 0.32 -4.07 4.12
CA GLY A 81 0.17 -4.34 2.69
C GLY A 81 0.27 -3.08 1.84
N MET A 82 -0.43 -2.00 2.22
CA MET A 82 -0.35 -0.72 1.51
C MET A 82 1.08 -0.17 1.43
N GLY A 83 1.84 -0.23 2.54
CA GLY A 83 3.24 0.18 2.57
C GLY A 83 4.12 -0.68 1.65
N ALA A 84 3.93 -1.99 1.70
CA ALA A 84 4.64 -2.93 0.83
C ALA A 84 4.35 -2.67 -0.65
N ASP A 85 3.10 -2.34 -1.00
CA ASP A 85 2.68 -1.99 -2.35
C ASP A 85 3.28 -0.66 -2.82
N MET A 86 3.33 0.36 -1.96
CA MET A 86 4.01 1.62 -2.26
C MET A 86 5.50 1.40 -2.53
N ARG A 87 6.20 0.66 -1.64
CA ARG A 87 7.62 0.34 -1.79
C ARG A 87 7.89 -0.47 -3.06
N ALA A 88 7.09 -1.50 -3.33
CA ALA A 88 7.21 -2.30 -4.55
C ALA A 88 6.93 -1.44 -5.80
N GLY A 89 5.93 -0.56 -5.73
CA GLY A 89 5.61 0.39 -6.78
C GLY A 89 6.73 1.39 -7.07
N LEU A 90 7.49 1.78 -6.04
CA LEU A 90 8.70 2.59 -6.19
C LEU A 90 9.82 1.75 -6.81
N ALA A 91 10.15 0.58 -6.26
CA ALA A 91 11.23 -0.28 -6.74
C ALA A 91 11.07 -0.73 -8.21
N ALA A 92 9.84 -0.82 -8.71
CA ALA A 92 9.54 -1.21 -10.09
C ALA A 92 9.82 -0.10 -11.13
N ARG A 93 10.11 1.13 -10.70
CA ARG A 93 10.32 2.27 -11.60
C ARG A 93 11.74 2.29 -12.20
N PRO A 94 11.94 2.91 -13.38
CA PRO A 94 13.26 3.05 -13.98
C PRO A 94 14.25 3.82 -13.08
N ALA A 95 15.54 3.44 -13.10
CA ALA A 95 16.56 4.05 -12.26
C ALA A 95 16.83 5.54 -12.58
N GLY A 96 16.64 5.96 -13.84
CA GLY A 96 16.82 7.35 -14.29
C GLY A 96 15.53 8.19 -14.26
N GLU A 97 14.43 7.66 -13.74
CA GLU A 97 13.19 8.41 -13.58
C GLU A 97 13.34 9.46 -12.47
N GLN A 98 12.71 10.62 -12.64
CA GLN A 98 12.76 11.69 -11.66
C GLN A 98 12.14 11.25 -10.32
N PRO A 99 12.70 11.65 -9.17
CA PRO A 99 12.16 11.30 -7.86
C PRO A 99 10.68 11.63 -7.69
N SER A 100 10.21 12.79 -8.20
CA SER A 100 8.81 13.16 -8.12
C SER A 100 7.89 12.20 -8.86
N GLU A 101 8.26 11.77 -10.07
CA GLU A 101 7.50 10.82 -10.89
C GLU A 101 7.48 9.44 -10.24
N ALA A 102 8.64 8.99 -9.75
CA ALA A 102 8.78 7.71 -9.10
C ALA A 102 7.95 7.62 -7.80
N LEU A 103 8.00 8.66 -6.97
CA LEU A 103 7.20 8.76 -5.74
C LEU A 103 5.71 8.93 -6.03
N LEU A 104 5.33 9.70 -7.06
CA LEU A 104 3.95 9.84 -7.50
C LEU A 104 3.36 8.47 -7.85
N HIS A 105 4.09 7.67 -8.62
CA HIS A 105 3.66 6.32 -8.95
C HIS A 105 3.48 5.47 -7.69
N ALA A 106 4.49 5.46 -6.80
CA ALA A 106 4.48 4.69 -5.57
C ALA A 106 3.24 4.98 -4.70
N VAL A 107 2.96 6.25 -4.40
CA VAL A 107 1.80 6.62 -3.56
C VAL A 107 0.47 6.54 -4.31
N SER A 108 0.47 6.48 -5.64
CA SER A 108 -0.73 6.28 -6.44
C SER A 108 -1.21 4.83 -6.45
N VAL A 109 -0.34 3.85 -6.21
CA VAL A 109 -0.69 2.41 -6.18
C VAL A 109 -1.90 2.15 -5.26
N PRO A 110 -1.89 2.52 -3.97
CA PRO A 110 -3.06 2.33 -3.11
C PRO A 110 -4.23 3.26 -3.46
N LEU A 111 -4.00 4.41 -4.12
CA LEU A 111 -5.08 5.32 -4.53
C LEU A 111 -5.85 4.85 -5.77
N ALA A 112 -5.26 3.98 -6.60
CA ALA A 112 -5.94 3.42 -7.77
C ALA A 112 -7.23 2.69 -7.36
N ALA A 113 -7.17 1.90 -6.28
CA ALA A 113 -8.33 1.22 -5.72
C ALA A 113 -9.45 2.21 -5.29
N CYS A 114 -9.08 3.40 -4.81
CA CYS A 114 -10.05 4.44 -4.44
C CYS A 114 -10.78 5.03 -5.65
N GLY A 115 -10.15 5.05 -6.83
CA GLY A 115 -10.78 5.49 -8.07
C GLY A 115 -11.75 4.46 -8.63
N ASP A 116 -11.27 3.21 -8.76
CA ASP A 116 -12.03 2.13 -9.42
C ASP A 116 -13.21 1.62 -8.59
N HIS A 117 -13.09 1.68 -7.25
CA HIS A 117 -14.06 1.11 -6.31
C HIS A 117 -14.47 2.11 -5.23
N ALA A 118 -14.64 3.39 -5.59
CA ALA A 118 -14.90 4.49 -4.66
C ALA A 118 -16.03 4.20 -3.65
N GLU A 119 -17.16 3.63 -4.09
CA GLU A 119 -18.30 3.31 -3.23
C GLU A 119 -17.96 2.32 -2.11
N ARG A 120 -17.04 1.38 -2.37
CA ARG A 120 -16.58 0.36 -1.42
C ARG A 120 -15.42 0.87 -0.55
N VAL A 121 -14.52 1.67 -1.12
CA VAL A 121 -13.29 2.11 -0.43
C VAL A 121 -13.52 3.35 0.44
N LEU A 122 -14.39 4.28 0.01
CA LEU A 122 -14.66 5.52 0.75
C LEU A 122 -15.17 5.29 2.18
N PRO A 123 -16.11 4.36 2.44
CA PRO A 123 -16.52 4.01 3.80
C PRO A 123 -15.36 3.51 4.66
N VAL A 124 -14.44 2.71 4.10
CA VAL A 124 -13.27 2.18 4.80
C VAL A 124 -12.28 3.30 5.15
N VAL A 125 -12.00 4.20 4.21
CA VAL A 125 -11.13 5.36 4.47
C VAL A 125 -11.74 6.25 5.55
N ARG A 126 -13.06 6.50 5.51
CA ARG A 126 -13.75 7.28 6.56
C ARG A 126 -13.69 6.58 7.90
N LEU A 127 -13.88 5.27 7.95
CA LEU A 127 -13.74 4.48 9.17
C LEU A 127 -12.35 4.67 9.79
N ILE A 128 -11.29 4.43 9.02
CA ILE A 128 -9.91 4.54 9.52
C ILE A 128 -9.62 5.96 10.01
N LEU A 129 -10.02 7.00 9.25
CA LEU A 129 -9.72 8.39 9.59
C LEU A 129 -10.59 8.97 10.72
N ARG A 130 -11.76 8.37 11.03
CA ARG A 130 -12.71 8.88 12.04
C ARG A 130 -12.73 8.06 13.33
N THR A 131 -12.18 6.85 13.34
CA THR A 131 -12.05 6.03 14.54
C THR A 131 -10.68 6.26 15.18
N PRO A 132 -10.58 6.83 16.40
CA PRO A 132 -9.30 7.24 16.99
C PRO A 132 -8.25 6.12 17.08
N SER A 133 -8.66 4.90 17.46
CA SER A 133 -7.76 3.75 17.54
C SER A 133 -7.20 3.37 16.18
N LEU A 134 -8.02 3.40 15.12
CA LEU A 134 -7.57 3.07 13.76
C LEU A 134 -6.72 4.18 13.15
N LEU A 135 -7.04 5.45 13.43
CA LEU A 135 -6.24 6.58 13.01
C LEU A 135 -4.84 6.53 13.64
N ALA A 136 -4.73 6.17 14.92
CA ALA A 136 -3.43 6.01 15.57
C ALA A 136 -2.56 4.95 14.85
N ARG A 137 -3.15 3.81 14.47
CA ARG A 137 -2.45 2.76 13.70
C ARG A 137 -2.08 3.23 12.31
N PHE A 138 -2.95 3.98 11.64
CA PHE A 138 -2.66 4.57 10.34
C PHE A 138 -1.45 5.50 10.40
N LEU A 139 -1.38 6.39 11.39
CA LEU A 139 -0.26 7.32 11.58
C LEU A 139 1.04 6.58 11.93
N GLU A 140 0.97 5.53 12.75
CA GLU A 140 2.11 4.67 13.06
C GLU A 140 2.67 3.98 11.80
N HIS A 141 1.79 3.41 10.97
CA HIS A 141 2.19 2.82 9.69
C HIS A 141 2.69 3.86 8.69
N GLN A 142 2.10 5.06 8.63
CA GLN A 142 2.61 6.14 7.77
C GLN A 142 4.06 6.51 8.13
N ALA A 143 4.41 6.50 9.42
CA ALA A 143 5.78 6.72 9.85
C ALA A 143 6.71 5.59 9.36
N GLN A 144 6.27 4.32 9.41
CA GLN A 144 7.04 3.17 8.90
C GLN A 144 7.21 3.23 7.37
N TRP A 145 6.13 3.50 6.63
CA TRP A 145 6.18 3.63 5.16
C TRP A 145 7.15 4.73 4.72
N ARG A 146 7.28 5.80 5.52
CA ARG A 146 8.24 6.87 5.23
C ARG A 146 9.68 6.35 5.24
N GLU A 147 10.04 5.57 6.25
CA GLU A 147 11.38 4.99 6.34
C GLU A 147 11.63 4.03 5.17
N GLU A 148 10.67 3.14 4.89
CA GLU A 148 10.78 2.18 3.79
C GLU A 148 10.90 2.83 2.41
N LEU A 149 10.15 3.90 2.15
CA LEU A 149 10.25 4.66 0.90
C LEU A 149 11.53 5.49 0.83
N ALA A 150 12.00 6.01 1.96
CA ALA A 150 13.27 6.74 2.02
C ALA A 150 14.45 5.83 1.72
N ASP A 151 14.49 4.63 2.29
CA ASP A 151 15.53 3.63 2.04
C ASP A 151 15.59 3.21 0.56
N GLU A 152 14.42 2.94 -0.03
CA GLU A 152 14.32 2.58 -1.45
C GLU A 152 14.75 3.75 -2.34
N LEU A 153 14.37 4.98 -2.01
CA LEU A 153 14.77 6.16 -2.77
C LEU A 153 16.27 6.46 -2.62
N ALA A 154 16.85 6.30 -1.43
CA ALA A 154 18.28 6.46 -1.18
C ALA A 154 19.09 5.46 -2.01
N SER A 155 18.69 4.19 -2.00
CA SER A 155 19.28 3.12 -2.82
C SER A 155 19.27 3.47 -4.31
N ARG A 156 18.16 4.00 -4.83
CA ARG A 156 18.03 4.41 -6.23
C ARG A 156 18.93 5.58 -6.62
N LEU A 157 19.17 6.50 -5.70
CA LEU A 157 19.95 7.71 -5.94
C LEU A 157 21.44 7.55 -5.57
N GLY A 158 21.82 6.42 -4.96
CA GLY A 158 23.17 6.21 -4.44
C GLY A 158 23.50 7.15 -3.27
N LEU A 159 22.48 7.53 -2.48
CA LEU A 159 22.61 8.39 -1.31
C LEU A 159 22.71 7.55 -0.02
N ASP A 160 23.29 8.14 1.02
CA ASP A 160 23.37 7.54 2.34
C ASP A 160 22.15 7.99 3.18
N PRO A 161 21.24 7.08 3.57
CA PRO A 161 20.02 7.45 4.31
C PRO A 161 20.29 8.11 5.67
N GLU A 162 21.47 7.91 6.27
CA GLU A 162 21.84 8.52 7.56
C GLU A 162 22.48 9.90 7.39
N ALA A 163 23.17 10.15 6.26
CA ALA A 163 23.88 11.40 6.02
C ALA A 163 23.08 12.38 5.15
N ASP A 164 22.22 11.87 4.26
CA ASP A 164 21.46 12.66 3.30
C ASP A 164 20.01 12.82 3.77
N LEU A 165 19.61 14.07 4.03
CA LEU A 165 18.22 14.38 4.44
C LEU A 165 17.20 14.20 3.31
N TYR A 166 17.66 14.24 2.06
CA TYR A 166 16.80 14.30 0.89
C TYR A 166 15.81 13.11 0.78
N PRO A 167 16.23 11.84 0.87
CA PRO A 167 15.31 10.71 0.69
C PRO A 167 14.17 10.70 1.72
N ARG A 168 14.50 11.00 2.99
CA ARG A 168 13.53 11.08 4.08
C ARG A 168 12.55 12.24 3.91
N LEU A 169 13.03 13.41 3.49
CA LEU A 169 12.18 14.57 3.20
C LEU A 169 11.26 14.31 2.01
N ALA A 170 11.80 13.75 0.92
CA ALA A 170 11.05 13.43 -0.29
C ALA A 170 9.93 12.41 -0.01
N ALA A 171 10.24 11.32 0.70
CA ALA A 171 9.24 10.33 1.13
C ALA A 171 8.18 10.96 2.06
N GLY A 172 8.59 11.82 3.00
CA GLY A 172 7.68 12.55 3.90
C GLY A 172 6.73 13.48 3.15
N MET A 173 7.21 14.22 2.16
CA MET A 173 6.39 15.10 1.31
C MET A 173 5.38 14.27 0.49
N ALA A 174 5.81 13.16 -0.10
CA ALA A 174 4.94 12.24 -0.83
C ALA A 174 3.81 11.68 0.06
N LEU A 175 4.13 11.24 1.28
CA LEU A 175 3.15 10.72 2.23
C LEU A 175 2.24 11.81 2.82
N THR A 176 2.71 13.05 2.90
CA THR A 176 1.90 14.20 3.29
C THR A 176 0.89 14.53 2.20
N ALA A 177 1.30 14.52 0.92
CA ALA A 177 0.38 14.64 -0.21
C ALA A 177 -0.67 13.52 -0.20
N PHE A 178 -0.25 12.28 0.02
CA PHE A 178 -1.16 11.14 0.14
C PHE A 178 -2.22 11.32 1.25
N ASP A 179 -1.82 11.68 2.47
CA ASP A 179 -2.75 11.95 3.59
C ASP A 179 -3.70 13.12 3.27
N ALA A 180 -3.18 14.22 2.72
CA ALA A 180 -3.99 15.37 2.33
C ALA A 180 -5.06 15.00 1.28
N VAL A 181 -4.69 14.16 0.29
CA VAL A 181 -5.62 13.65 -0.73
C VAL A 181 -6.69 12.76 -0.10
N LEU A 182 -6.31 11.80 0.76
CA LEU A 182 -7.28 10.94 1.45
C LEU A 182 -8.26 11.75 2.30
N ARG A 183 -7.77 12.72 3.07
CA ARG A 183 -8.62 13.59 3.90
C ARG A 183 -9.59 14.39 3.06
N ARG A 184 -9.10 15.05 2.00
CA ARG A 184 -9.93 15.84 1.08
C ARG A 184 -11.00 14.98 0.40
N TRP A 185 -10.62 13.81 -0.10
CA TRP A 185 -11.54 12.87 -0.71
C TRP A 185 -12.58 12.36 0.30
N SER A 186 -12.16 12.01 1.52
CA SER A 186 -13.06 11.52 2.57
C SER A 186 -14.10 12.55 3.03
N ALA A 187 -13.75 13.84 2.96
CA ALA A 187 -14.58 14.97 3.33
C ALA A 187 -15.63 15.36 2.26
N GLY A 188 -15.43 14.93 1.01
CA GLY A 188 -16.37 15.20 -0.08
C GLY A 188 -17.79 14.68 0.23
N ARG A 189 -18.82 15.47 -0.07
CA ARG A 189 -20.22 15.09 0.14
C ARG A 189 -20.74 14.26 -1.05
N ALA A 190 -21.70 13.38 -0.78
CA ALA A 190 -22.40 12.67 -1.84
C ALA A 190 -23.13 13.68 -2.76
N GLY A 191 -22.87 13.64 -4.06
CA GLY A 191 -23.45 14.54 -5.06
C GLY A 191 -22.58 15.75 -5.44
N GLU A 192 -21.51 16.05 -4.71
CA GLU A 192 -20.45 16.92 -5.20
C GLU A 192 -19.50 16.08 -6.08
N ALA A 193 -19.03 16.63 -7.20
CA ALA A 193 -17.96 16.03 -7.99
C ALA A 193 -16.65 16.11 -7.19
N ALA A 194 -16.51 15.28 -6.16
CA ALA A 194 -15.26 15.10 -5.45
C ALA A 194 -14.24 14.64 -6.50
N SER A 195 -13.22 15.46 -6.74
CA SER A 195 -12.15 15.10 -7.66
C SER A 195 -11.59 13.73 -7.26
N ALA A 196 -11.46 12.83 -8.24
CA ALA A 196 -10.94 11.50 -7.99
C ALA A 196 -9.57 11.59 -7.28
N PRO A 197 -9.25 10.69 -6.33
CA PRO A 197 -7.97 10.71 -5.62
C PRO A 197 -6.76 10.76 -6.56
N GLY A 198 -6.83 10.08 -7.72
CA GLY A 198 -5.81 10.13 -8.77
C GLY A 198 -5.58 11.54 -9.34
N THR A 199 -6.64 12.32 -9.56
CA THR A 199 -6.51 13.71 -10.00
C THR A 199 -5.91 14.59 -8.91
N LEU A 200 -6.34 14.41 -7.66
CA LEU A 200 -5.86 15.19 -6.53
C LEU A 200 -4.37 14.92 -6.23
N ILE A 201 -3.91 13.67 -6.33
CA ILE A 201 -2.51 13.33 -6.11
C ILE A 201 -1.62 13.88 -7.24
N GLY A 202 -2.08 13.85 -8.50
CA GLY A 202 -1.38 14.51 -9.60
C GLY A 202 -1.23 16.02 -9.39
N GLN A 203 -2.29 16.70 -8.91
CA GLN A 203 -2.24 18.12 -8.55
C GLN A 203 -1.27 18.40 -7.40
N ALA A 204 -1.26 17.56 -6.37
CA ALA A 204 -0.32 17.68 -5.25
C ALA A 204 1.13 17.52 -5.74
N PHE A 205 1.42 16.53 -6.56
CA PHE A 205 2.76 16.30 -7.08
C PHE A 205 3.22 17.38 -8.07
N ALA A 206 2.32 18.03 -8.81
CA ALA A 206 2.68 19.21 -9.59
C ALA A 206 3.23 20.36 -8.72
N LEU A 207 2.79 20.46 -7.46
CA LEU A 207 3.33 21.43 -6.49
C LEU A 207 4.65 20.96 -5.85
N LEU A 208 4.82 19.64 -5.66
CA LEU A 208 6.00 19.07 -5.03
C LEU A 208 7.17 18.87 -6.00
N ALA A 209 6.91 18.59 -7.27
CA ALA A 209 7.92 18.22 -8.27
C ALA A 209 9.08 19.23 -8.38
N PRO A 210 8.86 20.57 -8.39
CA PRO A 210 9.96 21.52 -8.44
C PRO A 210 10.92 21.42 -7.24
N ALA A 211 10.43 21.03 -6.06
CA ALA A 211 11.23 20.84 -4.86
C ALA A 211 11.89 19.45 -4.81
N LEU A 212 11.23 18.43 -5.37
CA LEU A 212 11.73 17.06 -5.39
C LEU A 212 12.80 16.84 -6.48
N ASP A 213 12.64 17.47 -7.65
CA ASP A 213 13.52 17.31 -8.80
C ASP A 213 14.48 18.49 -8.98
N GLY A 214 14.37 19.50 -8.11
CA GLY A 214 15.27 20.65 -8.09
C GLY A 214 16.71 20.22 -7.82
N PRO A 215 17.71 21.00 -8.29
CA PRO A 215 19.10 20.72 -7.98
C PRO A 215 19.29 20.69 -6.47
N ALA A 216 20.00 19.67 -5.97
CA ALA A 216 20.34 19.56 -4.55
C ALA A 216 20.93 20.89 -4.08
N PRO A 217 20.47 21.46 -2.94
CA PRO A 217 21.01 22.71 -2.45
C PRO A 217 22.53 22.57 -2.29
N SER A 218 23.27 23.52 -2.86
CA SER A 218 24.73 23.56 -2.76
C SER A 218 25.12 23.43 -1.29
N LYS A 219 26.01 22.48 -0.97
CA LYS A 219 26.56 22.36 0.38
C LYS A 219 27.20 23.72 0.75
N PRO A 220 26.88 24.30 1.92
CA PRO A 220 27.43 25.58 2.33
C PRO A 220 28.95 25.54 2.51
#